data_AF-A0A954W0A0-F1
#
_entry.id   AF-A0A954W0A0-F1
#
_cell.length_a   1.000
_cell.length_b   1.000
_cell.length_c   1.000
_cell.angle_alpha   90.00
_cell.angle_beta   90.00
_cell.angle_gamma   90.00
#
_symmetry.space_group_name_H-M   'P 1'
#
loop_
_entity.id
_entity.type
_entity.pdbx_description
1 polymer ?
#
loop_
_entity_poly.entity_id
_entity_poly.type
_entity_poly.pdbx_seq_one_letter_code
_entity_poly.pdbx_strand_id
1 'polypeptide(L)' 'ELRILITPEKCEHYMNGKKYCEYVKGSDDWNQKVAASKFGKMAKFGKATSGHICLQDHGNLVSFRNIKIRVIEE' A
#
# COMPACT_ATOMS: atom_id res chain seq x y z
N GLU A 1 -10.50 11.07 -4.22
CA GLU A 1 -10.59 9.63 -4.51
C GLU A 1 -9.20 9.01 -4.37
N LEU A 2 -9.10 7.89 -3.66
CA LEU A 2 -7.90 7.07 -3.58
C LEU A 2 -8.22 5.70 -4.17
N ARG A 3 -7.42 5.24 -5.12
CA ARG A 3 -7.49 3.87 -5.64
C ARG A 3 -6.12 3.22 -5.49
N ILE A 4 -6.12 2.02 -4.91
CA ILE A 4 -4.92 1.23 -4.66
C ILE A 4 -5.09 -0.11 -5.39
N LEU A 5 -4.11 -0.45 -6.22
CA LEU A 5 -3.96 -1.79 -6.82
C LEU A 5 -2.73 -2.44 -6.18
N ILE A 6 -2.87 -3.67 -5.70
CA ILE A 6 -1.76 -4.48 -5.18
C ILE A 6 -1.85 -5.85 -5.86
N THR A 7 -0.84 -6.19 -6.65
CA THR A 7 -0.64 -7.54 -7.22
C THR A 7 0.83 -7.94 -7.02
N PRO A 8 1.19 -9.23 -7.22
CA PRO A 8 2.58 -9.67 -7.15
C PRO A 8 3.48 -8.94 -8.16
N GLU A 9 2.96 -8.62 -9.33
CA GLU A 9 3.72 -8.02 -10.44
C GLU A 9 3.66 -6.49 -10.45
N LYS A 10 2.61 -5.88 -9.85
CA LYS A 10 2.38 -4.45 -9.95
C LYS A 10 1.55 -3.89 -8.79
N CYS A 11 2.05 -2.81 -8.20
CA CYS A 11 1.33 -2.00 -7.23
C CYS A 11 1.21 -0.56 -7.72
N GLU A 12 0.03 0.03 -7.63
CA GLU A 12 -0.22 1.42 -8.07
C GLU A 12 -1.12 2.15 -7.09
N HIS A 13 -0.77 3.42 -6.83
CA HIS A 13 -1.64 4.33 -6.09
C HIS A 13 -2.09 5.46 -7.01
N TYR A 14 -3.40 5.73 -7.01
CA TYR A 14 -4.02 6.83 -7.73
C TYR A 14 -4.67 7.80 -6.75
N MET A 15 -4.47 9.09 -6.99
CA MET A 15 -5.11 10.17 -6.24
C MET A 15 -5.85 11.08 -7.20
N ASN A 16 -7.17 11.19 -7.02
CA ASN A 16 -8.05 12.00 -7.88
C ASN A 16 -7.84 11.72 -9.38
N GLY A 17 -7.81 10.44 -9.76
CA GLY A 17 -7.64 9.99 -11.14
C GLY A 17 -6.21 10.05 -11.69
N LYS A 18 -5.23 10.60 -10.95
CA LYS A 18 -3.83 10.67 -11.38
C LYS A 18 -2.99 9.60 -10.70
N LYS A 19 -2.15 8.89 -11.46
CA LYS A 19 -1.19 7.94 -10.90
C LYS A 19 -0.15 8.71 -10.08
N TYR A 20 -0.03 8.36 -8.81
CA TYR A 20 0.88 9.00 -7.87
C TYR A 20 2.19 8.22 -7.73
N CYS A 21 2.10 6.90 -7.62
CA CYS A 21 3.27 6.02 -7.61
C CYS A 21 2.96 4.63 -8.18
N GLU A 22 4.03 3.96 -8.57
CA GLU A 22 4.05 2.57 -9.05
C GLU A 22 5.27 1.87 -8.42
N TYR A 23 5.09 0.63 -7.99
CA TYR A 23 6.15 -0.18 -7.39
C TYR A 23 5.82 -1.67 -7.49
N VAL A 24 6.79 -2.53 -7.17
CA VAL A 24 6.59 -3.97 -7.00
C VAL A 24 7.02 -4.33 -5.60
N LYS A 25 6.07 -4.70 -4.74
CA LYS A 25 6.35 -5.03 -3.35
C LYS A 25 7.21 -6.29 -3.29
N GLY A 26 8.35 -6.20 -2.60
CA GLY A 26 9.30 -7.31 -2.46
C GLY A 26 10.37 -7.36 -3.55
N SER A 27 10.34 -6.45 -4.53
CA SER A 27 11.46 -6.25 -5.47
C SER A 27 12.72 -5.75 -4.75
N ASP A 28 13.86 -5.81 -5.43
CA ASP A 28 15.12 -5.30 -4.89
C ASP A 28 15.03 -3.80 -4.55
N ASP A 29 14.43 -3.00 -5.42
CA ASP A 29 14.21 -1.56 -5.18
C ASP A 29 13.31 -1.33 -3.95
N TRP A 30 12.23 -2.11 -3.79
CA TRP A 30 11.37 -2.03 -2.60
C TRP A 30 12.14 -2.40 -1.32
N ASN A 31 12.86 -3.52 -1.34
CA ASN A 31 13.59 -4.02 -0.17
C ASN A 31 14.69 -3.04 0.26
N GLN A 32 15.40 -2.43 -0.71
CA GLN A 32 16.39 -1.39 -0.44
C GLN A 32 15.74 -0.15 0.21
N LYS A 33 14.61 0.33 -0.31
CA LYS A 33 13.89 1.47 0.28
C LYS A 33 13.38 1.16 1.69
N VAL A 34 12.88 -0.06 1.94
CA VAL A 34 12.46 -0.47 3.29
C VAL A 34 13.64 -0.46 4.26
N ALA A 35 14.78 -1.03 3.85
CA ALA A 35 15.99 -1.06 4.67
C ALA A 35 16.50 0.35 5.04
N ALA A 36 16.40 1.31 4.11
CA ALA A 36 16.79 2.70 4.32
C ALA A 36 15.73 3.54 5.07
N SER A 37 14.53 3.02 5.30
CA SER A 37 13.43 3.74 5.94
C SER A 37 13.45 3.61 7.47
N LYS A 38 12.59 4.37 8.16
CA LYS A 38 12.32 4.21 9.60
C LYS A 38 11.85 2.80 10.01
N PHE A 39 11.44 1.97 9.04
CA PHE A 39 10.98 0.60 9.26
C PHE A 39 12.07 -0.45 9.08
N GLY A 40 13.31 -0.08 8.73
CA GLY A 40 14.37 -1.05 8.40
C GLY A 40 14.72 -2.04 9.51
N LYS A 41 14.45 -1.68 10.78
CA LYS A 41 14.65 -2.56 11.95
C LYS A 41 13.47 -3.51 12.23
N MET A 42 12.34 -3.34 11.55
CA MET A 42 11.13 -4.14 11.76
C MET A 42 11.12 -5.35 10.81
N ALA A 43 11.60 -6.49 11.28
CA ALA A 43 11.88 -7.67 10.45
C ALA A 43 10.70 -8.20 9.60
N LYS A 44 9.44 -7.89 9.98
CA LYS A 44 8.21 -8.32 9.29
C LYS A 44 7.56 -7.20 8.45
N PHE A 45 8.05 -5.97 8.52
CA PHE A 45 7.44 -4.84 7.82
C PHE A 45 7.48 -5.05 6.30
N GLY A 46 6.34 -4.81 5.62
CA GLY A 46 6.25 -4.90 4.17
C GLY A 46 6.41 -6.32 3.58
N LYS A 47 6.43 -7.39 4.40
CA LYS A 47 6.63 -8.77 3.92
C LYS A 47 5.33 -9.53 3.63
N ALA A 48 4.28 -9.34 4.42
CA ALA A 48 3.01 -10.05 4.25
C ALA A 48 2.42 -9.83 2.84
N THR A 49 1.91 -10.89 2.22
CA THR A 49 1.26 -10.87 0.90
C THR A 49 -0.27 -10.85 0.99
N SER A 50 -0.82 -11.14 2.17
CA SER A 50 -2.23 -11.00 2.51
C SER A 50 -2.40 -10.35 3.89
N GLY A 51 -3.57 -9.76 4.14
CA GLY A 51 -3.86 -9.07 5.40
C GLY A 51 -5.14 -8.25 5.34
N HIS A 52 -5.30 -7.35 6.32
CA HIS A 52 -6.45 -6.47 6.45
C HIS A 52 -6.22 -5.11 5.80
N ILE A 53 -7.30 -4.48 5.35
CA ILE A 53 -7.31 -3.04 5.03
C ILE A 53 -7.53 -2.28 6.33
N CYS A 54 -6.67 -1.31 6.61
CA CYS A 54 -6.73 -0.48 7.82
C CYS A 54 -7.00 0.98 7.44
N LEU A 55 -7.98 1.60 8.10
CA LEU A 55 -8.19 3.05 8.09
C LEU A 55 -7.70 3.58 9.43
N GLN A 56 -6.64 4.38 9.39
CA GLN A 56 -6.06 4.91 10.62
C GLN A 56 -6.69 6.23 11.01
N ASP A 57 -7.01 6.37 12.30
CA ASP A 57 -7.19 7.66 12.97
C ASP A 57 -5.90 8.00 13.73
N HIS A 58 -5.47 9.26 13.63
CA HIS A 58 -4.30 9.78 14.33
C HIS A 58 -4.65 11.08 15.09
N GLY A 59 -5.83 11.11 15.70
CA GLY A 59 -6.26 12.16 16.65
C GLY A 59 -6.97 13.34 16.00
N ASN A 60 -7.40 13.23 14.74
CA ASN A 60 -8.11 14.30 14.02
C ASN A 60 -9.35 13.74 13.33
N LEU A 61 -10.40 14.56 13.24
CA LEU A 61 -11.62 14.15 12.55
C LEU A 61 -11.33 13.82 11.08
N VAL A 62 -11.66 12.59 10.69
CA VAL A 62 -11.58 12.10 9.32
C VAL A 62 -12.86 11.34 8.96
N SER A 63 -13.36 11.54 7.75
CA SER A 63 -14.59 10.91 7.25
C SER A 63 -14.31 10.13 5.96
N PHE A 64 -14.76 8.89 5.92
CA PHE A 64 -14.63 8.01 4.75
C PHE A 64 -16.00 7.63 4.21
N ARG A 65 -16.11 7.50 2.89
CA ARG A 65 -17.31 6.97 2.21
C ARG A 65 -16.92 6.26 0.92
N ASN A 66 -17.84 5.47 0.36
CA ASN A 66 -17.64 4.76 -0.90
C ASN A 66 -16.44 3.81 -0.91
N ILE A 67 -16.20 3.12 0.21
CA ILE A 67 -15.14 2.12 0.33
C ILE A 67 -15.61 0.86 -0.39
N LYS A 68 -14.91 0.51 -1.48
CA LYS A 68 -15.21 -0.65 -2.32
C LYS A 68 -13.95 -1.47 -2.48
N ILE A 69 -14.11 -2.78 -2.51
CA ILE A 69 -13.01 -3.74 -2.66
C ILE A 69 -13.36 -4.65 -3.83
N ARG A 70 -12.38 -4.90 -4.68
CA ARG A 70 -12.43 -5.93 -5.73
C ARG A 70 -11.24 -6.84 -5.55
N VAL A 71 -11.50 -8.12 -5.29
CA VAL A 71 -10.44 -9.15 -5.32
C VAL A 71 -9.95 -9.26 -6.75
N ILE A 72 -8.63 -9.31 -6.92
CA ILE A 72 -8.00 -9.53 -8.22
C ILE A 72 -7.61 -11.01 -8.22
N GLU A 73 -8.17 -11.76 -9.16
CA GLU A 73 -7.77 -13.14 -9.42
C GLU A 73 -6.43 -13.15 -10.17
N GLU A 74 -5.64 -14.21 -9.98
CA GLU A 74 -4.38 -14.43 -10.71
C GLU A 74 -4.64 -14.68 -12.20
#